data_AF-A0A2G0VT41-F1
#
_entry.id   AF-A0A2G0VT41-F1
#
_cell.length_a   1.000
_cell.length_b   1.000
_cell.length_c   1.000
_cell.angle_alpha   90.00
_cell.angle_beta   90.00
_cell.angle_gamma   90.00
#
_symmetry.space_group_name_H-M   'P 1'
#
loop_
_entity.id
_entity.type
_entity.pdbx_description
1 polymer ?
#
loop_
_entity_poly.entity_id
_entity_poly.type
_entity_poly.pdbx_seq_one_letter_code
_entity_poly.pdbx_strand_id
1 'polypeptide(L)' 'MKNIQSDLQTTANDLEGVSQHLSGHLLYMQHSVHARDANEVGQQIDKLQASVEDLRDVAQRLDC' A
#
# COMPACT_ATOMS: atom_id res chain seq x y z
N MET A 1 -8.36 -3.55 23.08
CA MET A 1 -7.99 -2.52 22.07
C MET A 1 -6.60 -2.73 21.50
N LYS A 2 -5.60 -3.17 22.28
CA LYS A 2 -4.24 -3.53 21.77
C LYS A 2 -4.22 -4.54 20.62
N ASN A 3 -5.13 -5.52 20.60
CA ASN A 3 -5.19 -6.48 19.49
C ASN A 3 -5.55 -5.80 18.17
N ILE A 4 -6.59 -4.94 18.17
CA ILE A 4 -7.02 -4.21 16.97
C ILE A 4 -5.92 -3.27 16.47
N GLN A 5 -5.23 -2.57 17.38
CA GLN A 5 -4.07 -1.75 17.02
C GLN A 5 -2.97 -2.58 16.33
N SER A 6 -2.60 -3.72 16.91
CA SER A 6 -1.60 -4.64 16.35
C SER A 6 -2.04 -5.18 14.98
N ASP A 7 -3.31 -5.51 14.82
CA ASP A 7 -3.89 -6.01 13.57
C ASP A 7 -3.86 -4.94 12.48
N LEU A 8 -4.20 -3.69 12.81
CA LEU A 8 -4.12 -2.55 11.89
C LEU A 8 -2.69 -2.27 11.45
N GLN A 9 -1.73 -2.30 12.39
CA GLN A 9 -0.32 -2.10 12.09
C GLN A 9 0.24 -3.22 11.21
N THR A 10 -0.15 -4.46 11.47
CA THR A 10 0.24 -5.64 10.66
C THR A 10 -0.31 -5.50 9.25
N THR A 11 -1.61 -5.20 9.12
CA THR A 11 -2.26 -5.00 7.82
C THR A 11 -1.60 -3.86 7.03
N ALA A 12 -1.28 -2.75 7.69
CA ALA A 12 -0.57 -1.63 7.05
C ALA A 12 0.81 -2.05 6.52
N ASN A 13 1.56 -2.85 7.27
CA ASN A 13 2.86 -3.35 6.83
C ASN A 13 2.74 -4.32 5.64
N ASP A 14 1.73 -5.19 5.66
CA ASP A 14 1.48 -6.12 4.54
C ASP A 14 1.12 -5.36 3.25
N LEU A 15 0.23 -4.36 3.34
CA LEU A 15 -0.13 -3.52 2.20
C LEU A 15 1.05 -2.69 1.67
N GLU A 16 1.93 -2.23 2.56
CA GLU A 16 3.18 -1.55 2.17
C GLU A 16 4.10 -2.50 1.40
N GLY A 17 4.24 -3.75 1.85
CA GLY A 17 5.01 -4.78 1.13
C GLY A 17 4.44 -5.09 -0.26
N VAL A 18 3.11 -5.16 -0.39
CA VAL A 18 2.45 -5.34 -1.70
C VAL A 18 2.71 -4.13 -2.61
N SER A 19 2.58 -2.91 -2.09
CA SER A 19 2.84 -1.67 -2.84
C SER A 19 4.29 -1.61 -3.36
N GLN A 20 5.26 -2.01 -2.54
CA GLN A 20 6.67 -2.08 -2.94
C GLN A 20 6.92 -3.11 -4.04
N HIS A 21 6.32 -4.31 -3.94
CA HIS A 21 6.42 -5.31 -5.00
C HIS A 21 5.79 -4.83 -6.32
N LEU A 22 4.62 -4.19 -6.25
CA LEU A 22 3.97 -3.62 -7.44
C LEU A 22 4.81 -2.49 -8.05
N SER A 23 5.49 -1.69 -7.25
CA SER A 23 6.41 -0.65 -7.73
C SER A 23 7.57 -1.25 -8.52
N GLY A 24 8.10 -2.41 -8.08
CA GLY A 24 9.06 -3.19 -8.84
C GLY A 24 8.52 -3.60 -10.21
N HIS A 25 7.31 -4.17 -10.27
CA HIS A 25 6.66 -4.55 -11.54
C HIS A 25 6.35 -3.35 -12.45
N LEU A 26 5.96 -2.21 -11.86
CA LEU A 26 5.69 -0.99 -12.61
C LEU A 26 6.93 -0.52 -13.38
N LEU A 27 8.12 -0.59 -12.78
CA LEU A 27 9.37 -0.27 -13.46
C LEU A 27 9.58 -1.15 -14.70
N TYR A 28 9.31 -2.46 -14.61
CA TYR A 28 9.37 -3.34 -15.77
C TYR A 28 8.33 -2.98 -16.84
N MET A 29 7.09 -2.65 -16.43
CA MET A 29 6.00 -2.32 -17.35
C MET A 29 6.18 -0.97 -18.04
N GLN A 30 6.83 0.01 -17.42
CA GLN A 30 7.13 1.31 -18.01
C GLN A 30 8.03 1.22 -19.26
N HIS A 31 8.82 0.15 -19.38
CA HIS A 31 9.64 -0.14 -20.56
C HIS A 31 8.95 -1.07 -21.57
N SER A 32 7.70 -1.45 -21.33
CA SER A 32 6.91 -2.33 -22.19
C SER A 32 5.92 -1.54 -23.07
N VAL A 33 5.31 -2.22 -24.05
CA VAL A 33 4.24 -1.64 -24.89
C VAL A 33 2.92 -1.41 -24.13
N HIS A 34 2.82 -1.84 -22.87
CA HIS A 34 1.63 -1.82 -22.05
C HIS A 34 1.54 -0.57 -21.15
N ALA A 35 1.71 0.62 -21.73
CA ALA A 35 1.71 1.90 -21.00
C ALA A 35 0.40 2.15 -20.20
N ARG A 36 -0.73 1.62 -20.68
CA ARG A 36 -2.01 1.68 -19.96
C ARG A 36 -1.97 0.87 -18.68
N ASP A 37 -1.51 -0.38 -18.75
CA ASP A 37 -1.43 -1.28 -17.60
C ASP A 37 -0.46 -0.74 -16.55
N ALA A 38 0.64 -0.11 -17.00
CA ALA A 38 1.56 0.60 -16.11
C ALA A 38 0.86 1.74 -15.36
N ASN A 39 0.01 2.54 -16.02
CA ASN A 39 -0.74 3.60 -15.37
C ASN A 39 -1.74 3.04 -14.35
N GLU A 40 -2.48 2.00 -14.73
CA GLU A 40 -3.44 1.34 -13.84
C GLU A 40 -2.75 0.76 -12.59
N VAL A 41 -1.59 0.12 -12.73
CA VAL A 41 -0.78 -0.37 -11.61
C VAL A 41 -0.28 0.78 -10.73
N GLY A 42 0.18 1.89 -11.32
CA GLY A 42 0.56 3.09 -10.58
C GLY A 42 -0.58 3.62 -9.70
N GLN A 43 -1.79 3.71 -10.24
CA GLN A 43 -2.95 4.14 -9.46
C GLN A 43 -3.31 3.18 -8.31
N GLN A 44 -3.08 1.88 -8.47
CA GLN A 44 -3.30 0.92 -7.38
C GLN A 44 -2.24 1.06 -6.28
N ILE A 45 -0.98 1.34 -6.65
CA ILE A 45 0.10 1.63 -5.70
C ILE A 45 -0.27 2.84 -4.84
N ASP A 46 -0.72 3.93 -5.46
CA ASP A 46 -1.11 5.16 -4.75
C ASP A 46 -2.25 4.91 -3.76
N LYS A 47 -3.29 4.15 -4.17
CA LYS A 47 -4.42 3.81 -3.30
C LYS A 47 -4.02 2.92 -2.13
N LEU A 48 -3.10 1.97 -2.35
CA LEU A 48 -2.56 1.14 -1.29
C LEU A 48 -1.79 1.97 -0.28
N GLN A 49 -0.95 2.91 -0.75
CA GLN A 49 -0.20 3.80 0.13
C GLN A 49 -1.12 4.69 0.97
N ALA A 50 -2.16 5.27 0.37
CA ALA A 50 -3.17 6.02 1.12
C ALA A 50 -3.87 5.16 2.19
N SER A 51 -4.20 3.91 1.86
CA SER A 51 -4.80 2.97 2.81
C SER A 51 -3.86 2.62 3.97
N VAL A 52 -2.55 2.50 3.70
CA VAL A 52 -1.52 2.27 4.73
C VAL A 52 -1.44 3.47 5.68
N GLU A 53 -1.47 4.68 5.16
CA GLU A 53 -1.46 5.91 5.97
C GLU A 53 -2.71 5.98 6.86
N ASP A 54 -3.89 5.72 6.31
CA ASP A 54 -5.15 5.71 7.07
C ASP A 54 -5.13 4.65 8.20
N LEU A 55 -4.65 3.43 7.92
CA LEU A 55 -4.55 2.37 8.92
C LEU A 55 -3.59 2.76 10.06
N ARG A 56 -2.46 3.42 9.72
CA ARG A 56 -1.49 3.90 10.71
C ARG A 56 -2.06 5.05 11.56
N ASP A 57 -2.80 5.99 10.97
CA ASP A 57 -3.48 7.06 11.72
C ASP A 57 -4.49 6.49 12.72
N VAL A 58 -5.35 5.58 12.27
CA VAL A 58 -6.33 4.93 13.14
C VAL A 58 -5.65 4.14 14.26
N ALA A 59 -4.59 3.38 13.95
CA ALA A 59 -3.84 2.63 14.96
C ALA A 59 -3.20 3.55 16.02
N GLN A 60 -2.64 4.69 15.62
CA GLN A 60 -2.08 5.68 16.54
C GLN A 60 -3.15 6.32 17.44
N ARG A 61 -4.32 6.62 16.87
CA ARG A 61 -5.45 7.19 17.63
C ARG A 61 -6.03 6.21 18.65
N LEU A 62 -5.88 4.91 18.44
CA LEU A 62 -6.28 3.87 19.39
C LEU A 62 -5.26 3.64 20.53
N ASP A 63 -4.03 4.18 20.40
CA ASP A 63 -2.98 4.14 21.42
C ASP A 63 -3.10 5.29 22.45
N CYS A 64 -3.89 6.32 22.11
CA CYS A 64 -4.21 7.49 22.95
C CYS A 64 -5.41 7.24 23.88
#